data_AF-A0A7Y2C313-F1
#
_entry.id   AF-A0A7Y2C313-F1
#
_cell.length_a   1.000
_cell.length_b   1.000
_cell.length_c   1.000
_cell.angle_alpha   90.00
_cell.angle_beta   90.00
_cell.angle_gamma   90.00
#
_symmetry.space_group_name_H-M   'P 1'
#
loop_
_entity.id
_entity.type
_entity.pdbx_description
1 polymer ?
#
loop_
_entity_poly.entity_id
_entity_poly.type
_entity_poly.pdbx_seq_one_letter_code
_entity_poly.pdbx_strand_id
1 'polypeptide(L)'
;MFRFFKLFARIYNRLFSQEKVFIKRLRNLIGFTPANLGIFKLAFYHKSTTSDKLYAIQSNERLEYLGDAVLATIVAEYLFQKYPNSDEGFLTKMRSKIVKRHSLNVIADKMGLDVFLNQYNNTRLSKSMLGNALEALVGAVYLEKGYNATRRFVINKILLGYLDIHELENFDDNYKSQLLEWCQKNGKTVSYKMVSKYKFEKRDRFKVAVLVDGEKIAVADDFNKKSAEQTASEKALKNFGILQKPEDDKQQRKGDKFKRKHDRDRPKRDNKRRSNPRSRQEGDSGRKGNRNQPRNKQKSNQSSSDTRSSSKRPNENQKNRRSENPQNTRNHQGQNKGGGRRNQSSNRPQNQNRPEKKETKSPDSERASEKILN
;
A
#
# COMPACT_ATOMS: atom_id res chain seq x y z
N MET A 1 22.14 18.76 26.95
CA MET A 1 21.59 17.69 27.82
C MET A 1 20.84 16.59 27.04
N PHE A 2 19.58 16.80 26.59
CA PHE A 2 18.68 15.77 26.00
C PHE A 2 19.27 14.70 25.03
N ARG A 3 20.24 15.04 24.18
CA ARG A 3 20.85 14.09 23.22
C ARG A 3 21.61 12.95 23.91
N PHE A 4 22.27 13.22 25.05
CA PHE A 4 22.97 12.18 25.83
C PHE A 4 21.98 11.23 26.52
N PHE A 5 20.89 11.74 27.08
CA PHE A 5 19.83 10.90 27.65
C PHE A 5 19.21 9.97 26.61
N LYS A 6 18.91 10.48 25.40
CA LYS A 6 18.47 9.64 24.26
C LYS A 6 19.54 8.64 23.78
N LEU A 7 20.83 8.84 24.06
CA LEU A 7 21.88 7.87 23.75
C LEU A 7 21.94 6.75 24.80
N PHE A 8 21.98 7.12 26.08
CA PHE A 8 21.95 6.16 27.20
C PHE A 8 20.70 5.28 27.15
N ALA A 9 19.51 5.86 26.95
CA ALA A 9 18.27 5.11 26.80
C ALA A 9 18.32 4.08 25.66
N ARG A 10 18.96 4.39 24.53
CA ARG A 10 19.13 3.42 23.43
C ARG A 10 20.10 2.28 23.77
N ILE A 11 21.16 2.56 24.52
CA ILE A 11 22.10 1.54 24.99
C ILE A 11 21.41 0.63 26.01
N TYR A 12 20.70 1.21 26.97
CA TYR A 12 19.88 0.50 27.94
C TYR A 12 18.82 -0.39 27.26
N ASN A 13 18.02 0.17 26.35
CA ASN A 13 17.02 -0.57 25.58
C ASN A 13 17.64 -1.71 24.76
N ARG A 14 18.86 -1.54 24.22
CA ARG A 14 19.55 -2.57 23.43
C ARG A 14 20.10 -3.72 24.28
N LEU A 15 20.58 -3.45 25.49
CA LEU A 15 21.37 -4.41 26.29
C LEU A 15 20.61 -4.97 27.49
N PHE A 16 19.87 -4.12 28.22
CA PHE A 16 19.36 -4.39 29.57
C PHE A 16 17.83 -4.45 29.68
N SER A 17 17.08 -3.90 28.72
CA SER A 17 15.61 -4.05 28.70
C SER A 17 15.18 -5.52 28.64
N GLN A 18 14.07 -5.87 29.29
CA GLN A 18 13.49 -7.21 29.24
C GLN A 18 12.92 -7.55 27.85
N GLU A 19 12.54 -6.55 27.05
CA GLU A 19 11.84 -6.73 25.77
C GLU A 19 12.76 -6.95 24.56
N LYS A 20 13.88 -7.65 24.77
CA LYS A 20 14.98 -7.80 23.78
C LYS A 20 14.48 -8.33 22.43
N VAL A 21 13.46 -9.18 22.41
CA VAL A 21 12.85 -9.73 21.18
C VAL A 21 12.10 -8.66 20.37
N PHE A 22 11.22 -7.90 21.00
CA PHE A 22 10.50 -6.77 20.37
C PHE A 22 11.49 -5.73 19.85
N ILE A 23 12.47 -5.35 20.67
CA ILE A 23 13.49 -4.36 20.33
C ILE A 23 14.38 -4.83 19.17
N LYS A 24 14.72 -6.13 19.09
CA LYS A 24 15.46 -6.72 17.96
C LYS A 24 14.63 -6.70 16.67
N ARG A 25 13.36 -7.13 16.71
CA ARG A 25 12.45 -7.08 15.55
C ARG A 25 12.26 -5.64 15.06
N LEU A 26 11.93 -4.72 15.96
CA LEU A 26 11.69 -3.32 15.66
C LEU A 26 12.96 -2.64 15.11
N ARG A 27 14.15 -2.92 15.67
CA ARG A 27 15.42 -2.40 15.14
C ARG A 27 15.69 -2.86 13.71
N ASN A 28 15.37 -4.11 13.36
CA ASN A 28 15.54 -4.61 12.00
C ASN A 28 14.61 -3.88 11.02
N LEU A 29 13.37 -3.58 11.46
CA LEU A 29 12.35 -2.86 10.70
C LEU A 29 12.75 -1.40 10.42
N ILE A 30 13.08 -0.63 11.47
CA ILE A 30 13.32 0.84 11.36
C ILE A 30 14.81 1.22 11.22
N GLY A 31 15.73 0.25 11.31
CA GLY A 31 17.17 0.45 11.22
C GLY A 31 17.86 0.98 12.48
N PHE A 32 17.14 1.25 13.58
CA PHE A 32 17.71 1.77 14.83
C PHE A 32 17.00 1.24 16.08
N THR A 33 17.69 1.23 17.23
CA THR A 33 17.05 1.03 18.54
C THR A 33 16.38 2.33 18.98
N PRO A 34 15.08 2.35 19.35
CA PRO A 34 14.43 3.53 19.91
C PRO A 34 14.98 3.93 21.28
N ALA A 35 14.89 5.22 21.59
CA ALA A 35 15.07 5.77 22.93
C ALA A 35 13.77 5.66 23.74
N ASN A 36 12.63 6.01 23.14
CA ASN A 36 11.30 5.85 23.74
C ASN A 36 10.64 4.60 23.14
N LEU A 37 10.44 3.54 23.92
CA LEU A 37 9.76 2.33 23.43
C LEU A 37 8.23 2.47 23.43
N GLY A 38 7.66 3.27 24.34
CA GLY A 38 6.20 3.43 24.47
C GLY A 38 5.55 3.96 23.20
N ILE A 39 6.17 4.95 22.55
CA ILE A 39 5.63 5.53 21.30
C ILE A 39 5.64 4.54 20.12
N PHE A 40 6.62 3.62 20.07
CA PHE A 40 6.66 2.56 19.04
C PHE A 40 5.73 1.38 19.36
N LYS A 41 5.47 1.10 20.65
CA LYS A 41 4.38 0.17 21.02
C LYS A 41 3.02 0.76 20.63
N LEU A 42 2.81 2.05 20.89
CA LEU A 42 1.55 2.73 20.59
C LEU A 42 1.17 2.64 19.11
N ALA A 43 2.16 2.71 18.21
CA ALA A 43 1.97 2.50 16.77
C ALA A 43 1.32 1.14 16.39
N PHE A 44 1.38 0.14 17.28
CA PHE A 44 0.82 -1.20 17.07
C PHE A 44 -0.40 -1.53 17.95
N TYR A 45 -0.86 -0.62 18.81
CA TYR A 45 -2.12 -0.81 19.54
C TYR A 45 -3.31 -0.31 18.71
N HIS A 46 -4.41 -1.05 18.69
CA HIS A 46 -5.67 -0.63 18.08
C HIS A 46 -6.72 -0.37 19.16
N LYS A 47 -7.60 0.63 18.92
CA LYS A 47 -8.61 1.10 19.88
C LYS A 47 -9.59 0.03 20.39
N SER A 48 -9.73 -1.10 19.70
CA SER A 48 -10.53 -2.25 20.16
C SER A 48 -9.90 -3.03 21.31
N THR A 49 -8.67 -2.72 21.70
CA THR A 49 -7.92 -3.44 22.76
C THR A 49 -7.87 -2.67 24.09
N THR A 50 -8.18 -1.36 24.10
CA THR A 50 -8.11 -0.53 25.31
C THR A 50 -9.44 -0.53 26.05
N SER A 51 -9.53 -1.26 27.16
CA SER A 51 -10.71 -1.32 28.04
C SER A 51 -10.98 -0.02 28.81
N ASP A 52 -9.91 0.68 29.22
CA ASP A 52 -10.00 1.68 30.29
C ASP A 52 -9.83 3.12 29.81
N LYS A 53 -10.79 3.97 30.22
CA LYS A 53 -10.98 5.34 29.71
C LYS A 53 -9.81 6.30 29.99
N LEU A 54 -8.90 5.99 30.92
CA LEU A 54 -7.75 6.85 31.23
C LEU A 54 -6.69 6.86 30.12
N TYR A 55 -6.51 5.77 29.37
CA TYR A 55 -5.50 5.70 28.30
C TYR A 55 -6.00 6.25 26.94
N ALA A 56 -7.28 6.62 26.83
CA ALA A 56 -7.91 7.10 25.60
C ALA A 56 -7.32 8.42 25.04
N ILE A 57 -6.56 9.16 25.84
CA ILE A 57 -6.00 10.48 25.49
C ILE A 57 -4.80 10.38 24.52
N GLN A 58 -4.19 9.19 24.38
CA GLN A 58 -3.08 8.92 23.47
C GLN A 58 -3.41 7.73 22.55
N SER A 59 -4.43 7.86 21.69
CA SER A 59 -4.74 6.82 20.71
C SER A 59 -3.66 6.72 19.61
N ASN A 60 -3.52 5.51 19.06
CA ASN A 60 -2.68 5.26 17.88
C ASN A 60 -3.09 6.15 16.68
N GLU A 61 -4.38 6.50 16.59
CA GLU A 61 -4.94 7.39 15.56
C GLU A 61 -4.28 8.79 15.57
N ARG A 62 -3.71 9.25 16.70
CA ARG A 62 -2.92 10.49 16.76
C ARG A 62 -1.54 10.35 16.12
N LEU A 63 -0.94 9.16 16.19
CA LEU A 63 0.29 8.83 15.46
C LEU A 63 0.00 8.57 13.98
N GLU A 64 -1.11 7.91 13.66
CA GLU A 64 -1.64 7.72 12.30
C GLU A 64 -1.82 9.08 11.60
N TYR A 65 -2.56 10.00 12.20
CA TYR A 65 -2.79 11.36 11.67
C TYR A 65 -1.50 12.13 11.38
N LEU A 66 -0.56 12.15 12.34
CA LEU A 66 0.74 12.80 12.14
C LEU A 66 1.59 12.07 11.10
N GLY A 67 1.51 10.74 11.08
CA GLY A 67 2.25 9.86 10.21
C GLY A 67 1.82 9.93 8.76
N ASP A 68 0.53 9.99 8.48
CA ASP A 68 -0.05 10.24 7.15
C ASP A 68 0.41 11.59 6.60
N ALA A 69 0.26 12.68 7.36
CA ALA A 69 0.72 13.99 6.93
C ALA A 69 2.23 14.02 6.60
N VAL A 70 3.07 13.40 7.44
CA VAL A 70 4.52 13.30 7.21
C VAL A 70 4.85 12.38 6.03
N LEU A 71 4.14 11.25 5.87
CA LEU A 71 4.30 10.31 4.76
C LEU A 71 3.91 10.96 3.42
N ALA A 72 2.75 11.62 3.37
CA ALA A 72 2.27 12.34 2.19
C ALA A 72 3.23 13.47 1.78
N THR A 73 3.82 14.19 2.75
CA THR A 73 4.86 15.21 2.49
C THR A 73 6.12 14.56 1.91
N ILE A 74 6.64 13.50 2.52
CA ILE A 74 7.85 12.81 2.03
C ILE A 74 7.64 12.20 0.63
N VAL A 75 6.46 11.62 0.37
CA VAL A 75 6.11 11.06 -0.94
C VAL A 75 5.98 12.16 -1.98
N ALA A 76 5.37 13.30 -1.66
CA ALA A 76 5.30 14.46 -2.55
C ALA A 76 6.71 14.99 -2.89
N GLU A 77 7.56 15.18 -1.89
CA GLU A 77 8.95 15.64 -2.06
C GLU A 77 9.78 14.67 -2.92
N TYR A 78 9.64 13.37 -2.68
CA TYR A 78 10.30 12.31 -3.46
C TYR A 78 9.84 12.28 -4.92
N LEU A 79 8.53 12.40 -5.18
CA LEU A 79 7.99 12.42 -6.53
C LEU A 79 8.40 13.68 -7.30
N PHE A 80 8.34 14.86 -6.67
CA PHE A 80 8.79 16.11 -7.25
C PHE A 80 10.27 16.06 -7.68
N GLN A 81 11.13 15.46 -6.85
CA GLN A 81 12.56 15.27 -7.18
C GLN A 81 12.81 14.15 -8.22
N LYS A 82 11.96 13.12 -8.29
CA LYS A 82 12.11 12.01 -9.26
C LYS A 82 11.58 12.40 -10.66
N TYR A 83 10.55 13.23 -10.75
CA TYR A 83 9.87 13.59 -11.99
C TYR A 83 9.82 15.12 -12.22
N PRO A 84 10.98 15.79 -12.37
CA PRO A 84 11.06 17.26 -12.47
C PRO A 84 10.37 17.84 -13.73
N ASN A 85 10.08 16.99 -14.73
CA ASN A 85 9.47 17.38 -16.00
C ASN A 85 7.99 16.95 -16.11
N SER A 86 7.36 16.49 -15.02
CA SER A 86 5.97 16.02 -15.02
C SER A 86 5.02 17.04 -14.40
N ASP A 87 3.78 17.05 -14.89
CA ASP A 87 2.73 17.95 -14.42
C ASP A 87 2.18 17.60 -13.01
N GLU A 88 1.47 18.55 -12.41
CA GLU A 88 0.84 18.39 -11.09
C GLU A 88 -0.17 17.23 -11.05
N GLY A 89 -0.88 16.98 -12.17
CA GLY A 89 -1.84 15.88 -12.30
C GLY A 89 -1.15 14.52 -12.19
N PHE A 90 -0.06 14.31 -12.93
CA PHE A 90 0.79 13.12 -12.81
C PHE A 90 1.34 12.97 -11.39
N LEU A 91 1.93 14.03 -10.81
CA LEU A 91 2.50 13.99 -9.47
C LEU A 91 1.45 13.66 -8.40
N THR A 92 0.26 14.27 -8.48
CA THR A 92 -0.87 14.01 -7.58
C THR A 92 -1.44 12.60 -7.76
N LYS A 93 -1.50 12.10 -9.00
CA LYS A 93 -1.93 10.73 -9.33
C LYS A 93 -0.96 9.70 -8.75
N MET A 94 0.36 9.89 -8.95
CA MET A 94 1.39 9.02 -8.39
C MET A 94 1.43 9.07 -6.85
N ARG A 95 1.30 10.25 -6.23
CA ARG A 95 1.18 10.38 -4.76
C ARG A 95 0.00 9.57 -4.26
N SER A 96 -1.16 9.71 -4.89
CA SER A 96 -2.38 8.97 -4.54
C SER A 96 -2.25 7.46 -4.75
N LYS A 97 -1.58 6.98 -5.81
CA LYS A 97 -1.28 5.55 -6.02
C LYS A 97 -0.38 4.98 -4.91
N ILE A 98 0.53 5.78 -4.35
CA ILE A 98 1.45 5.37 -3.26
C ILE A 98 0.73 5.39 -1.90
N VAL A 99 0.06 6.48 -1.54
CA VAL A 99 -0.54 6.63 -0.19
C VAL A 99 -1.98 6.10 -0.06
N LYS A 100 -2.61 5.60 -1.13
CA LYS A 100 -3.94 4.95 -1.01
C LYS A 100 -3.85 3.78 -0.03
N ARG A 101 -4.83 3.67 0.88
CA ARG A 101 -4.87 2.69 1.97
C ARG A 101 -4.67 1.23 1.50
N HIS A 102 -5.03 0.87 0.27
CA HIS A 102 -4.70 -0.45 -0.30
C HIS A 102 -3.18 -0.67 -0.41
N SER A 103 -2.45 0.27 -1.02
CA SER A 103 -1.00 0.21 -1.18
C SER A 103 -0.30 0.18 0.18
N LEU A 104 -0.73 1.02 1.13
CA LEU A 104 -0.16 1.06 2.48
C LEU A 104 -0.41 -0.24 3.25
N ASN A 105 -1.61 -0.84 3.15
CA ASN A 105 -1.87 -2.17 3.72
C ASN A 105 -0.94 -3.24 3.13
N VAL A 106 -0.70 -3.24 1.81
CA VAL A 106 0.17 -4.21 1.13
C VAL A 106 1.64 -4.03 1.51
N ILE A 107 2.12 -2.79 1.67
CA ILE A 107 3.48 -2.53 2.14
C ILE A 107 3.65 -2.98 3.60
N ALA A 108 2.68 -2.66 4.45
CA ALA A 108 2.66 -3.06 5.87
C ALA A 108 2.64 -4.59 6.06
N ASP A 109 1.91 -5.32 5.21
CA ASP A 109 1.88 -6.78 5.14
C ASP A 109 3.26 -7.33 4.75
N LYS A 110 3.85 -6.85 3.64
CA LYS A 110 5.23 -7.21 3.22
C LYS A 110 6.30 -6.85 4.26
N MET A 111 6.06 -5.82 5.08
CA MET A 111 6.94 -5.39 6.20
C MET A 111 6.80 -6.27 7.45
N GLY A 112 5.84 -7.19 7.52
CA GLY A 112 5.58 -8.02 8.70
C GLY A 112 5.01 -7.25 9.88
N LEU A 113 4.23 -6.19 9.63
CA LEU A 113 3.59 -5.41 10.71
C LEU A 113 2.47 -6.20 11.40
N ASP A 114 1.92 -7.22 10.74
CA ASP A 114 0.98 -8.18 11.31
C ASP A 114 1.54 -8.87 12.56
N VAL A 115 2.84 -9.23 12.57
CA VAL A 115 3.50 -9.89 13.70
C VAL A 115 3.51 -9.01 14.95
N PHE A 116 3.63 -7.69 14.77
CA PHE A 116 3.53 -6.74 15.87
C PHE A 116 2.07 -6.51 16.28
N LEU A 117 1.16 -6.33 15.32
CA LEU A 117 -0.26 -6.14 15.59
C LEU A 117 -0.89 -7.33 16.33
N ASN A 118 -0.55 -8.57 15.95
CA ASN A 118 -0.98 -9.80 16.63
C ASN A 118 -0.42 -9.92 18.06
N GLN A 119 0.74 -9.32 18.35
CA GLN A 119 1.33 -9.32 19.69
C GLN A 119 0.66 -8.30 20.63
N TYR A 120 0.06 -7.23 20.09
CA TYR A 120 -0.51 -6.12 20.89
C TYR A 120 -2.04 -6.02 20.83
N ASN A 121 -2.74 -6.91 20.10
CA ASN A 121 -4.21 -6.87 19.97
C ASN A 121 -4.83 -8.26 20.05
N ASN A 122 -5.76 -8.44 20.99
CA ASN A 122 -6.50 -9.70 21.19
C ASN A 122 -7.66 -9.89 20.19
N THR A 123 -7.72 -9.08 19.14
CA THR A 123 -8.83 -9.02 18.16
C THR A 123 -8.34 -9.34 16.76
N ARG A 124 -9.11 -10.13 16.00
CA ARG A 124 -8.81 -10.48 14.60
C ARG A 124 -8.43 -9.24 13.78
N LEU A 125 -7.21 -9.23 13.23
CA LEU A 125 -6.72 -8.12 12.42
C LEU A 125 -7.63 -7.88 11.20
N SER A 126 -8.04 -6.63 11.02
CA SER A 126 -8.65 -6.14 9.79
C SER A 126 -7.57 -5.64 8.84
N LYS A 127 -7.75 -5.79 7.52
CA LYS A 127 -6.74 -5.33 6.54
C LYS A 127 -6.38 -3.85 6.70
N SER A 128 -7.34 -3.03 7.11
CA SER A 128 -7.16 -1.60 7.42
C SER A 128 -6.13 -1.32 8.52
N MET A 129 -6.04 -2.16 9.56
CA MET A 129 -5.13 -1.92 10.71
C MET A 129 -3.65 -1.92 10.30
N LEU A 130 -3.29 -2.62 9.22
CA LEU A 130 -1.93 -2.67 8.70
C LEU A 130 -1.48 -1.31 8.17
N GLY A 131 -2.32 -0.62 7.37
CA GLY A 131 -2.05 0.74 6.91
C GLY A 131 -1.93 1.74 8.06
N ASN A 132 -2.90 1.73 9.00
CA ASN A 132 -2.86 2.59 10.19
C ASN A 132 -1.55 2.41 10.98
N ALA A 133 -1.09 1.16 11.15
CA ALA A 133 0.15 0.86 11.87
C ALA A 133 1.42 1.33 11.13
N LEU A 134 1.41 1.32 9.79
CA LEU A 134 2.51 1.84 8.98
C LEU A 134 2.56 3.38 9.03
N GLU A 135 1.41 4.03 8.89
CA GLU A 135 1.25 5.48 9.05
C GLU A 135 1.73 5.89 10.46
N ALA A 136 1.21 5.26 11.52
CA ALA A 136 1.63 5.52 12.89
C ALA A 136 3.11 5.22 13.19
N LEU A 137 3.70 4.19 12.56
CA LEU A 137 5.13 3.92 12.65
C LEU A 137 5.97 5.06 12.06
N VAL A 138 5.54 5.65 10.94
CA VAL A 138 6.16 6.86 10.38
C VAL A 138 6.05 8.03 11.37
N GLY A 139 4.89 8.22 12.01
CA GLY A 139 4.68 9.20 13.09
C GLY A 139 5.63 8.99 14.30
N ALA A 140 5.82 7.74 14.74
CA ALA A 140 6.73 7.40 15.82
C ALA A 140 8.22 7.63 15.46
N VAL A 141 8.63 7.29 14.23
CA VAL A 141 9.98 7.60 13.71
C VAL A 141 10.20 9.12 13.63
N TYR A 142 9.20 9.87 13.17
CA TYR A 142 9.22 11.33 13.11
C TYR A 142 9.43 11.97 14.49
N LEU A 143 8.65 11.56 15.50
CA LEU A 143 8.76 12.12 16.85
C LEU A 143 10.06 11.72 17.57
N GLU A 144 10.69 10.58 17.25
CA GLU A 144 12.03 10.30 17.80
C GLU A 144 13.17 11.04 17.06
N LYS A 145 13.10 11.12 15.72
CA LYS A 145 14.26 11.41 14.85
C LYS A 145 14.17 12.68 13.99
N GLY A 146 12.98 13.26 13.82
CA GLY A 146 12.72 14.40 12.95
C GLY A 146 12.63 14.06 11.45
N TYR A 147 12.26 15.05 10.65
CA TYR A 147 11.94 14.91 9.22
C TYR A 147 13.04 14.20 8.42
N ASN A 148 14.27 14.74 8.40
CA ASN A 148 15.36 14.25 7.54
C ASN A 148 15.73 12.77 7.75
N ALA A 149 15.54 12.24 8.96
CA ALA A 149 15.75 10.83 9.26
C ALA A 149 14.55 9.96 8.86
N THR A 150 13.33 10.46 9.07
CA THR A 150 12.07 9.82 8.67
C THR A 150 11.97 9.72 7.15
N ARG A 151 12.34 10.78 6.43
CA ARG A 151 12.49 10.83 4.97
C ARG A 151 13.35 9.69 4.44
N ARG A 152 14.53 9.47 5.03
CA ARG A 152 15.43 8.35 4.66
C ARG A 152 14.85 6.98 5.02
N PHE A 153 14.13 6.86 6.13
CA PHE A 153 13.42 5.63 6.48
C PHE A 153 12.30 5.32 5.47
N VAL A 154 11.40 6.27 5.20
CA VAL A 154 10.31 6.13 4.23
C VAL A 154 10.86 5.77 2.84
N ILE A 155 11.79 6.54 2.28
CA ILE A 155 12.31 6.28 0.93
C ILE A 155 13.05 4.94 0.86
N ASN A 156 13.98 4.66 1.78
CA ASN A 156 14.88 3.50 1.66
C ASN A 156 14.35 2.20 2.29
N LYS A 157 13.30 2.26 3.13
CA LYS A 157 12.72 1.10 3.82
C LYS A 157 11.23 0.88 3.57
N ILE A 158 10.49 1.87 3.07
CA ILE A 158 9.07 1.72 2.71
C ILE A 158 8.93 1.71 1.19
N LEU A 159 9.31 2.81 0.51
CA LEU A 159 9.11 2.96 -0.94
C LEU A 159 10.00 2.00 -1.74
N LEU A 160 11.32 2.20 -1.73
CA LEU A 160 12.28 1.38 -2.48
C LEU A 160 12.42 -0.05 -1.95
N GLY A 161 11.80 -0.38 -0.82
CA GLY A 161 11.78 -1.72 -0.25
C GLY A 161 10.63 -2.61 -0.74
N TYR A 162 9.48 -2.01 -1.10
CA TYR A 162 8.22 -2.75 -1.24
C TYR A 162 7.30 -2.31 -2.39
N LEU A 163 7.60 -1.20 -3.06
CA LEU A 163 6.89 -0.72 -4.25
C LEU A 163 7.76 -0.82 -5.50
N ASP A 164 7.23 -1.42 -6.56
CA ASP A 164 7.72 -1.18 -7.91
C ASP A 164 7.05 0.11 -8.43
N ILE A 165 7.87 1.15 -8.62
CA ILE A 165 7.35 2.46 -9.05
C ILE A 165 7.04 2.46 -10.56
N HIS A 166 7.70 1.62 -11.36
CA HIS A 166 7.42 1.48 -12.79
C HIS A 166 6.14 0.68 -13.04
N GLU A 167 5.82 -0.29 -12.19
CA GLU A 167 4.47 -0.89 -12.15
C GLU A 167 3.41 0.18 -11.81
N LEU A 168 3.66 1.01 -10.78
CA LEU A 168 2.75 2.10 -10.40
C LEU A 168 2.61 3.21 -11.44
N GLU A 169 3.63 3.49 -12.26
CA GLU A 169 3.54 4.42 -13.40
C GLU A 169 2.48 3.91 -14.39
N ASN A 170 2.65 2.68 -14.88
CA ASN A 170 1.88 2.08 -15.96
C ASN A 170 0.48 1.59 -15.55
N PHE A 171 0.30 1.11 -14.31
CA PHE A 171 -0.99 0.58 -13.85
C PHE A 171 -1.87 1.69 -13.27
N ASP A 172 -3.03 1.95 -13.89
CA ASP A 172 -4.02 2.91 -13.39
C ASP A 172 -5.39 2.26 -13.18
N ASP A 173 -5.73 1.99 -11.92
CA ASP A 173 -7.02 1.45 -11.47
C ASP A 173 -8.13 2.52 -11.37
N ASN A 174 -7.84 3.78 -11.74
CA ASN A 174 -8.81 4.86 -11.63
C ASN A 174 -9.80 4.96 -12.81
N TYR A 175 -10.44 3.85 -13.16
CA TYR A 175 -11.42 3.73 -14.25
C TYR A 175 -12.57 4.75 -14.21
N LYS A 176 -13.00 5.19 -13.02
CA LYS A 176 -14.04 6.24 -12.91
C LYS A 176 -13.54 7.60 -13.40
N SER A 177 -12.33 8.01 -13.04
CA SER A 177 -11.74 9.25 -13.57
C SER A 177 -11.41 9.12 -15.05
N GLN A 178 -10.84 7.99 -15.50
CA GLN A 178 -10.59 7.74 -16.93
C GLN A 178 -11.86 7.89 -17.78
N LEU A 179 -12.99 7.36 -17.31
CA LEU A 179 -14.28 7.50 -17.99
C LEU A 179 -14.82 8.94 -17.96
N LEU A 180 -14.68 9.65 -16.83
CA LEU A 180 -15.05 11.07 -16.73
C LEU A 180 -14.23 11.93 -17.70
N GLU A 181 -12.91 11.76 -17.71
CA GLU A 181 -11.99 12.45 -18.63
C GLU A 181 -12.28 12.13 -20.10
N TRP A 182 -12.54 10.85 -20.43
CA TRP A 182 -12.86 10.46 -21.79
C TRP A 182 -14.21 11.05 -22.24
N CYS A 183 -15.26 10.95 -21.41
CA CYS A 183 -16.55 11.55 -21.73
C CYS A 183 -16.43 13.06 -21.92
N GLN A 184 -15.75 13.78 -21.02
CA GLN A 184 -15.51 15.22 -21.14
C GLN A 184 -14.77 15.59 -22.44
N LYS A 185 -13.71 14.83 -22.80
CA LYS A 185 -12.95 15.03 -24.05
C LYS A 185 -13.76 14.75 -25.32
N ASN A 186 -14.85 13.99 -25.23
CA ASN A 186 -15.73 13.63 -26.36
C ASN A 186 -17.08 14.37 -26.31
N GLY A 187 -17.26 15.36 -25.43
CA GLY A 187 -18.53 16.12 -25.30
C GLY A 187 -19.70 15.33 -24.68
N LYS A 188 -19.42 14.18 -24.05
CA LYS A 188 -20.42 13.23 -23.54
C LYS A 188 -20.73 13.45 -22.05
N THR A 189 -21.97 13.22 -21.66
CA THR A 189 -22.44 13.33 -20.27
C THR A 189 -22.52 11.96 -19.61
N VAL A 190 -21.70 11.70 -18.58
CA VAL A 190 -21.72 10.44 -17.81
C VAL A 190 -22.44 10.58 -16.47
N SER A 191 -23.28 9.61 -16.13
CA SER A 191 -24.00 9.53 -14.85
C SER A 191 -24.01 8.11 -14.27
N TYR A 192 -24.28 8.00 -12.96
CA TYR A 192 -24.20 6.75 -12.20
C TYR A 192 -25.52 6.51 -11.45
N LYS A 193 -26.28 5.50 -11.86
CA LYS A 193 -27.59 5.16 -11.25
C LYS A 193 -27.48 3.90 -10.40
N MET A 194 -27.90 3.96 -9.13
CA MET A 194 -28.05 2.74 -8.33
C MET A 194 -29.25 1.95 -8.89
N VAL A 195 -28.99 0.71 -9.32
CA VAL A 195 -29.99 -0.19 -9.89
C VAL A 195 -30.69 -0.98 -8.80
N SER A 196 -29.93 -1.49 -7.82
CA SER A 196 -30.47 -2.15 -6.65
C SER A 196 -29.47 -2.21 -5.51
N LYS A 197 -29.98 -2.42 -4.29
CA LYS A 197 -29.22 -2.82 -3.12
C LYS A 197 -29.82 -4.14 -2.60
N TYR A 198 -28.99 -5.15 -2.39
CA TYR A 198 -29.41 -6.48 -1.92
C TYR A 198 -28.40 -7.05 -0.93
N LYS A 199 -28.74 -8.17 -0.28
CA LYS A 199 -27.80 -8.88 0.61
C LYS A 199 -27.19 -10.09 -0.08
N PHE A 200 -25.88 -10.25 0.10
CA PHE A 200 -25.09 -11.42 -0.30
C PHE A 200 -24.20 -11.80 0.89
N GLU A 201 -24.20 -13.07 1.32
CA GLU A 201 -23.45 -13.54 2.49
C GLU A 201 -23.64 -12.68 3.76
N LYS A 202 -24.89 -12.28 4.02
CA LYS A 202 -25.32 -11.38 5.13
C LYS A 202 -24.77 -9.94 5.04
N ARG A 203 -24.04 -9.57 3.98
CA ARG A 203 -23.50 -8.22 3.72
C ARG A 203 -24.27 -7.51 2.61
N ASP A 204 -24.24 -6.19 2.61
CA ASP A 204 -24.87 -5.40 1.54
C ASP A 204 -24.01 -5.43 0.26
N ARG A 205 -24.68 -5.61 -0.88
CA ARG A 205 -24.17 -5.46 -2.25
C ARG A 205 -24.95 -4.35 -2.95
N PHE A 206 -24.23 -3.49 -3.66
CA PHE A 206 -24.75 -2.33 -4.37
C PHE A 206 -24.54 -2.54 -5.87
N LYS A 207 -25.61 -2.61 -6.66
CA LYS A 207 -25.56 -2.70 -8.11
C LYS A 207 -25.72 -1.32 -8.72
N VAL A 208 -24.77 -0.91 -9.56
CA VAL A 208 -24.70 0.42 -10.17
C VAL A 208 -24.59 0.29 -11.68
N ALA A 209 -25.36 1.09 -12.39
CA ALA A 209 -25.24 1.31 -13.82
C ALA A 209 -24.45 2.58 -14.10
N VAL A 210 -23.55 2.49 -15.08
CA VAL A 210 -22.99 3.65 -15.80
C VAL A 210 -23.92 3.95 -16.97
N LEU A 211 -24.28 5.23 -17.09
CA LEU A 211 -25.00 5.75 -18.23
C LEU A 211 -24.17 6.85 -18.89
N VAL A 212 -24.11 6.88 -20.23
CA VAL A 212 -23.45 7.92 -21.01
C VAL A 212 -24.46 8.43 -22.03
N ASP A 213 -24.67 9.75 -22.07
CA ASP A 213 -25.68 10.44 -22.90
C ASP A 213 -27.11 9.90 -22.69
N GLY A 214 -27.38 9.38 -21.49
CA GLY A 214 -28.64 8.73 -21.11
C GLY A 214 -28.67 7.22 -21.35
N GLU A 215 -27.79 6.66 -22.18
CA GLU A 215 -27.75 5.24 -22.52
C GLU A 215 -26.98 4.40 -21.48
N LYS A 216 -27.52 3.24 -21.11
CA LYS A 216 -26.95 2.34 -20.09
C LYS A 216 -25.83 1.47 -20.64
N ILE A 217 -24.61 2.02 -20.68
CA ILE A 217 -23.40 1.37 -21.25
C ILE A 217 -22.95 0.13 -20.47
N ALA A 218 -22.99 0.16 -19.13
CA ALA A 218 -22.44 -0.91 -18.30
C ALA A 218 -23.09 -1.03 -16.92
N VAL A 219 -22.99 -2.21 -16.31
CA VAL A 219 -23.48 -2.49 -14.95
C VAL A 219 -22.47 -3.35 -14.18
N ALA A 220 -22.23 -3.01 -12.91
CA ALA A 220 -21.47 -3.83 -11.98
C ALA A 220 -22.08 -3.78 -10.57
N ASP A 221 -21.66 -4.70 -9.71
CA ASP A 221 -22.04 -4.73 -8.30
C ASP A 221 -20.84 -5.05 -7.41
N ASP A 222 -20.79 -4.41 -6.23
CA ASP A 222 -19.79 -4.67 -5.21
C ASP A 222 -20.31 -4.34 -3.79
N PHE A 223 -19.54 -4.66 -2.76
CA PHE A 223 -19.87 -4.47 -1.34
C PHE A 223 -19.92 -3.01 -0.88
N ASN A 224 -19.59 -2.04 -1.74
CA ASN A 224 -19.84 -0.62 -1.50
C ASN A 224 -20.12 0.11 -2.83
N LYS A 225 -20.81 1.26 -2.76
CA LYS A 225 -21.20 2.05 -3.94
C LYS A 225 -19.99 2.52 -4.78
N LYS A 226 -18.88 2.93 -4.16
CA LYS A 226 -17.74 3.53 -4.87
C LYS A 226 -16.99 2.51 -5.75
N SER A 227 -16.74 1.29 -5.26
CA SER A 227 -16.13 0.25 -6.10
C SER A 227 -17.11 -0.38 -7.09
N ALA A 228 -18.41 -0.43 -6.78
CA ALA A 228 -19.43 -0.78 -7.78
C ALA A 228 -19.49 0.23 -8.94
N GLU A 229 -19.40 1.54 -8.65
CA GLU A 229 -19.20 2.60 -9.66
C GLU A 229 -17.91 2.34 -10.45
N GLN A 230 -16.78 2.09 -9.79
CA GLN A 230 -15.48 1.84 -10.41
C GLN A 230 -15.48 0.67 -11.41
N THR A 231 -16.05 -0.47 -11.01
CA THR A 231 -16.15 -1.67 -11.85
C THR A 231 -17.15 -1.49 -12.99
N ALA A 232 -18.17 -0.64 -12.82
CA ALA A 232 -19.05 -0.25 -13.91
C ALA A 232 -18.33 0.66 -14.93
N SER A 233 -17.48 1.60 -14.46
CA SER A 233 -16.64 2.43 -15.34
C SER A 233 -15.62 1.59 -16.12
N GLU A 234 -14.97 0.62 -15.47
CA GLU A 234 -14.04 -0.31 -16.14
C GLU A 234 -14.72 -1.05 -17.29
N LYS A 235 -15.93 -1.59 -17.05
CA LYS A 235 -16.73 -2.26 -18.08
C LYS A 235 -17.15 -1.30 -19.20
N ALA A 236 -17.52 -0.06 -18.89
CA ALA A 236 -17.86 0.93 -19.91
C ALA A 236 -16.66 1.27 -20.81
N LEU A 237 -15.47 1.49 -20.22
CA LEU A 237 -14.23 1.71 -20.97
C LEU A 237 -13.84 0.51 -21.85
N LYS A 238 -14.08 -0.73 -21.39
CA LYS A 238 -13.91 -1.95 -22.21
C LYS A 238 -14.95 -2.04 -23.34
N ASN A 239 -16.20 -1.66 -23.08
CA ASN A 239 -17.26 -1.63 -24.10
C ASN A 239 -16.99 -0.58 -25.18
N PHE A 240 -16.37 0.55 -24.84
CA PHE A 240 -15.88 1.56 -25.79
C PHE A 240 -14.52 1.19 -26.45
N GLY A 241 -13.94 0.02 -26.16
CA GLY A 241 -12.66 -0.41 -26.74
C GLY A 241 -11.41 0.32 -26.21
N ILE A 242 -11.56 1.19 -25.21
CA ILE A 242 -10.49 2.04 -24.65
C ILE A 242 -9.53 1.21 -23.79
N LEU A 243 -10.06 0.22 -23.05
CA LEU A 243 -9.27 -0.76 -22.31
C LEU A 243 -9.19 -2.08 -23.08
N GLN A 244 -7.98 -2.48 -23.47
CA GLN A 244 -7.73 -3.78 -24.09
C GLN A 244 -8.04 -4.94 -23.11
N LYS A 245 -8.37 -6.12 -23.65
CA LYS A 245 -8.59 -7.33 -22.86
C LYS A 245 -7.24 -7.96 -22.48
N PRO A 246 -7.04 -8.45 -21.23
CA PRO A 246 -5.78 -9.09 -20.81
C PRO A 246 -5.40 -10.45 -21.46
N GLU A 247 -5.96 -10.79 -22.62
CA GLU A 247 -5.87 -12.14 -23.21
C GLU A 247 -4.78 -12.26 -24.30
N ASP A 248 -4.55 -11.21 -25.10
CA ASP A 248 -3.80 -11.33 -26.37
C ASP A 248 -2.27 -11.50 -26.18
N ASP A 249 -1.69 -10.88 -25.15
CA ASP A 249 -0.24 -10.93 -24.87
C ASP A 249 0.28 -12.35 -24.54
N LYS A 250 -0.60 -13.31 -24.21
CA LYS A 250 -0.22 -14.72 -24.04
C LYS A 250 -0.03 -15.46 -25.36
N GLN A 251 -0.62 -15.01 -26.47
CA GLN A 251 -0.49 -15.65 -27.78
C GLN A 251 0.70 -15.07 -28.56
N GLN A 252 0.88 -13.75 -28.56
CA GLN A 252 2.05 -13.06 -29.16
C GLN A 252 3.38 -13.70 -28.68
N ARG A 253 3.52 -13.88 -27.36
CA ARG A 253 4.71 -14.46 -26.70
C ARG A 253 4.96 -15.93 -27.00
N LYS A 254 3.99 -16.66 -27.57
CA LYS A 254 4.19 -18.02 -28.10
C LYS A 254 4.65 -18.00 -29.57
N GLY A 255 4.07 -17.13 -30.40
CA GLY A 255 4.45 -16.97 -31.81
C GLY A 255 5.92 -16.58 -31.98
N ASP A 256 6.39 -15.59 -31.23
CA ASP A 256 7.79 -15.12 -31.31
C ASP A 256 8.81 -16.17 -30.84
N LYS A 257 8.43 -17.04 -29.90
CA LYS A 257 9.28 -18.16 -29.48
C LYS A 257 9.38 -19.26 -30.54
N PHE A 258 8.37 -19.41 -31.40
CA PHE A 258 8.43 -20.34 -32.53
C PHE A 258 9.31 -19.79 -33.67
N LYS A 259 9.09 -18.53 -34.11
CA LYS A 259 9.92 -17.89 -35.15
C LYS A 259 11.40 -17.86 -34.76
N ARG A 260 11.73 -17.42 -33.53
CA ARG A 260 13.13 -17.33 -33.04
C ARG A 260 13.83 -18.68 -32.86
N LYS A 261 13.12 -19.82 -32.97
CA LYS A 261 13.74 -21.15 -33.03
C LYS A 261 14.04 -21.53 -34.47
N HIS A 262 13.09 -21.31 -35.40
CA HIS A 262 13.20 -21.76 -36.79
C HIS A 262 14.29 -21.05 -37.62
N ASP A 263 14.65 -19.81 -37.27
CA ASP A 263 15.75 -19.06 -37.93
C ASP A 263 17.16 -19.45 -37.44
N ARG A 264 17.30 -20.25 -36.38
CA ARG A 264 18.62 -20.66 -35.86
C ARG A 264 19.23 -21.86 -36.59
N ASP A 265 18.39 -22.68 -37.21
CA ASP A 265 18.79 -23.96 -37.81
C ASP A 265 19.03 -23.87 -39.33
N ARG A 266 19.08 -22.65 -39.89
CA ARG A 266 19.47 -22.43 -41.31
C ARG A 266 21.00 -22.41 -41.46
N PRO A 267 21.60 -23.31 -42.25
CA PRO A 267 23.04 -23.29 -42.51
C PRO A 267 23.43 -22.05 -43.30
N LYS A 268 24.50 -21.37 -42.88
CA LYS A 268 25.08 -20.25 -43.62
C LYS A 268 25.74 -20.77 -44.89
N ARG A 269 25.26 -20.35 -46.06
CA ARG A 269 25.99 -20.52 -47.32
C ARG A 269 27.16 -19.54 -47.37
N ASP A 270 28.38 -20.06 -47.46
CA ASP A 270 29.52 -19.27 -47.94
C ASP A 270 29.21 -18.77 -49.36
N ASN A 271 29.49 -17.49 -49.63
CA ASN A 271 29.38 -16.95 -50.98
C ASN A 271 30.66 -16.19 -51.35
N LYS A 272 31.48 -16.82 -52.19
CA LYS A 272 32.90 -16.50 -52.38
C LYS A 272 33.11 -15.82 -53.74
N ARG A 273 33.39 -14.52 -53.71
CA ARG A 273 33.87 -13.67 -54.84
C ARG A 273 32.99 -13.63 -56.11
N ARG A 274 32.60 -12.41 -56.51
CA ARG A 274 32.77 -11.93 -57.90
C ARG A 274 32.93 -10.41 -57.91
N SER A 275 33.80 -9.94 -58.80
CA SER A 275 34.22 -8.55 -58.95
C SER A 275 33.98 -8.09 -60.39
N ASN A 276 33.46 -6.88 -60.60
CA ASN A 276 33.98 -5.90 -61.58
C ASN A 276 33.25 -4.53 -61.48
N PRO A 277 33.65 -3.44 -62.20
CA PRO A 277 33.76 -2.12 -61.55
C PRO A 277 33.23 -0.90 -62.37
N ARG A 278 33.57 0.31 -61.89
CA ARG A 278 33.68 1.62 -62.61
C ARG A 278 32.40 2.38 -63.03
N SER A 279 32.10 3.45 -62.29
CA SER A 279 32.03 4.87 -62.75
C SER A 279 32.06 5.77 -61.49
N ARG A 280 32.91 6.80 -61.38
CA ARG A 280 32.70 8.24 -61.75
C ARG A 280 31.34 8.79 -61.25
N GLN A 281 31.26 9.94 -60.56
CA GLN A 281 32.05 11.18 -60.78
C GLN A 281 32.27 12.06 -59.50
N GLU A 282 32.74 13.31 -59.66
CA GLU A 282 33.16 14.36 -58.67
C GLU A 282 32.19 14.68 -57.50
N GLY A 283 32.55 15.39 -56.41
CA GLY A 283 33.76 16.17 -56.03
C GLY A 283 33.96 16.27 -54.48
N ASP A 284 35.12 16.71 -53.97
CA ASP A 284 35.46 18.09 -53.51
C ASP A 284 34.75 18.55 -52.20
N SER A 285 35.36 19.13 -51.15
CA SER A 285 36.76 19.46 -50.77
C SER A 285 36.94 19.48 -49.23
N GLY A 286 38.17 19.71 -48.72
CA GLY A 286 38.42 20.15 -47.34
C GLY A 286 38.85 19.09 -46.29
N ARG A 287 39.96 19.12 -45.54
CA ARG A 287 41.35 19.64 -45.66
C ARG A 287 41.93 19.70 -44.23
N LYS A 288 42.75 18.70 -43.82
CA LYS A 288 43.68 18.68 -42.65
C LYS A 288 43.04 18.73 -41.23
N GLY A 289 43.66 18.16 -40.17
CA GLY A 289 44.83 17.27 -40.11
C GLY A 289 45.42 17.09 -38.69
N ASN A 290 46.43 16.21 -38.55
CA ASN A 290 47.24 15.89 -37.34
C ASN A 290 46.50 15.22 -36.15
N ARG A 291 47.00 14.18 -35.45
CA ARG A 291 48.33 13.87 -34.84
C ARG A 291 48.68 14.84 -33.69
N ASN A 292 48.83 14.42 -32.43
CA ASN A 292 49.83 13.44 -31.99
C ASN A 292 49.54 12.75 -30.64
N GLN A 293 50.34 11.72 -30.38
CA GLN A 293 50.53 10.91 -29.15
C GLN A 293 51.76 11.44 -28.34
N PRO A 294 52.35 10.77 -27.32
CA PRO A 294 51.90 9.77 -26.31
C PRO A 294 52.50 10.00 -24.87
N ARG A 295 52.35 8.98 -23.97
CA ARG A 295 53.16 8.74 -22.72
C ARG A 295 52.94 9.79 -21.60
N ASN A 296 53.23 9.60 -20.30
CA ASN A 296 53.85 8.54 -19.46
C ASN A 296 53.28 8.69 -17.99
N LYS A 297 53.60 7.97 -16.89
CA LYS A 297 54.57 6.89 -16.55
C LYS A 297 54.08 6.06 -15.31
N GLN A 298 54.75 4.93 -15.07
CA GLN A 298 55.16 4.21 -13.84
C GLN A 298 55.07 4.93 -12.44
N LYS A 299 55.07 4.27 -11.24
CA LYS A 299 55.51 2.89 -10.87
C LYS A 299 55.06 2.39 -9.45
N SER A 300 55.02 1.05 -9.28
CA SER A 300 55.45 0.21 -8.10
C SER A 300 54.85 0.41 -6.68
N ASN A 301 54.20 -0.59 -6.07
CA ASN A 301 54.72 -1.69 -5.19
C ASN A 301 54.45 -1.41 -3.69
N GLN A 302 54.39 -2.34 -2.72
CA GLN A 302 54.74 -3.78 -2.61
C GLN A 302 53.72 -4.50 -1.66
N SER A 303 53.36 -5.79 -1.88
CA SER A 303 53.64 -6.99 -1.02
C SER A 303 53.61 -6.80 0.52
N SER A 304 53.20 -7.74 1.39
CA SER A 304 52.77 -9.17 1.34
C SER A 304 52.22 -9.52 2.76
N SER A 305 51.51 -10.62 3.06
CA SER A 305 51.95 -12.03 3.04
C SER A 305 50.83 -13.05 3.34
N ASP A 306 51.15 -14.34 3.20
CA ASP A 306 50.24 -15.49 3.32
C ASP A 306 49.91 -15.97 4.75
N THR A 307 48.86 -16.78 4.87
CA THR A 307 48.94 -18.03 5.66
C THR A 307 47.90 -19.07 5.21
N ARG A 308 48.29 -20.37 5.18
CA ARG A 308 47.42 -21.51 4.83
C ARG A 308 47.24 -22.44 6.04
N SER A 309 45.99 -22.78 6.37
CA SER A 309 45.57 -24.09 6.94
C SER A 309 44.03 -24.15 6.87
N SER A 310 43.30 -25.18 6.40
CA SER A 310 43.47 -26.61 6.11
C SER A 310 42.77 -27.55 7.11
N SER A 311 41.92 -28.44 6.58
CA SER A 311 41.07 -29.39 7.33
C SER A 311 39.98 -28.76 8.24
N LYS A 312 38.91 -29.44 8.64
CA LYS A 312 38.44 -30.81 8.37
C LYS A 312 36.90 -30.84 8.45
N ARG A 313 36.20 -31.62 7.61
CA ARG A 313 34.85 -32.11 7.93
C ARG A 313 34.97 -33.33 8.84
N PRO A 314 33.92 -33.66 9.61
CA PRO A 314 33.31 -34.98 9.39
C PRO A 314 31.85 -34.86 8.94
N ASN A 315 31.32 -36.00 8.47
CA ASN A 315 29.94 -36.19 8.04
C ASN A 315 29.53 -37.57 8.55
N GLU A 316 28.51 -37.67 9.40
CA GLU A 316 28.11 -38.95 9.96
C GLU A 316 26.59 -39.15 9.93
N ASN A 317 26.20 -40.32 9.43
CA ASN A 317 24.82 -40.79 9.31
C ASN A 317 24.57 -41.86 10.38
N GLN A 318 23.49 -41.73 11.15
CA GLN A 318 22.77 -42.86 11.74
C GLN A 318 21.33 -42.40 12.04
N LYS A 319 20.35 -42.87 11.27
CA LYS A 319 19.58 -44.12 11.44
C LYS A 319 18.54 -44.07 12.57
N ASN A 320 17.28 -44.18 12.14
CA ASN A 320 16.11 -44.75 12.81
C ASN A 320 16.28 -45.26 14.26
N ARG A 321 15.35 -44.85 15.12
CA ARG A 321 14.51 -45.80 15.88
C ARG A 321 13.07 -45.30 15.97
N ARG A 322 12.13 -46.25 15.86
CA ARG A 322 10.72 -46.12 16.27
C ARG A 322 10.62 -46.53 17.75
N SER A 323 9.41 -46.37 18.32
CA SER A 323 8.98 -46.63 19.70
C SER A 323 9.00 -45.36 20.60
N GLU A 324 8.02 -45.14 21.49
CA GLU A 324 6.72 -45.81 21.64
C GLU A 324 5.70 -44.86 22.29
N ASN A 325 4.40 -45.20 22.23
CA ASN A 325 3.31 -44.38 22.77
C ASN A 325 2.58 -45.13 23.91
N PRO A 326 2.80 -44.78 25.18
CA PRO A 326 2.02 -45.30 26.29
C PRO A 326 0.66 -44.61 26.35
N GLN A 327 -0.40 -45.36 26.08
CA GLN A 327 -1.73 -44.95 26.52
C GLN A 327 -1.77 -44.92 28.05
N ASN A 328 -2.49 -43.97 28.64
CA ASN A 328 -3.09 -44.23 29.95
C ASN A 328 -4.58 -43.87 29.97
N THR A 329 -5.32 -44.78 30.58
CA THR A 329 -6.73 -44.66 30.96
C THR A 329 -6.84 -43.82 32.26
N ARG A 330 -8.00 -43.51 32.86
CA ARG A 330 -9.36 -44.09 32.76
C ARG A 330 -10.40 -43.07 33.28
N ASN A 331 -11.65 -43.30 32.88
CA ASN A 331 -12.93 -42.76 33.36
C ASN A 331 -12.97 -41.96 34.69
N HIS A 332 -13.87 -40.96 34.72
CA HIS A 332 -15.06 -41.08 35.56
C HIS A 332 -16.31 -40.53 34.86
N GLN A 333 -17.47 -41.12 35.16
CA GLN A 333 -18.79 -40.69 34.68
C GLN A 333 -19.55 -39.96 35.80
N GLY A 334 -20.43 -39.04 35.43
CA GLY A 334 -21.43 -38.42 36.32
C GLY A 334 -22.57 -37.81 35.50
N GLN A 335 -23.80 -38.25 35.73
CA GLN A 335 -25.01 -37.78 35.02
C GLN A 335 -25.96 -37.03 35.97
N ASN A 336 -27.11 -36.62 35.42
CA ASN A 336 -28.34 -36.14 36.10
C ASN A 336 -28.36 -34.69 36.62
N LYS A 337 -29.52 -34.01 36.68
CA LYS A 337 -30.73 -34.03 35.80
C LYS A 337 -31.69 -32.89 36.22
N GLY A 338 -32.31 -32.23 35.23
CA GLY A 338 -33.54 -31.45 35.42
C GLY A 338 -33.43 -30.11 36.20
N GLY A 339 -34.48 -29.28 36.21
CA GLY A 339 -35.68 -29.39 35.37
C GLY A 339 -36.83 -28.43 35.70
N GLY A 340 -37.27 -27.64 34.72
CA GLY A 340 -38.53 -26.88 34.74
C GLY A 340 -38.53 -25.60 35.62
N ARG A 341 -39.62 -24.82 35.67
CA ARG A 341 -40.82 -24.80 34.79
C ARG A 341 -41.65 -23.53 35.09
N ARG A 342 -42.28 -22.94 34.05
CA ARG A 342 -43.46 -22.02 34.15
C ARG A 342 -43.21 -20.67 34.86
N ASN A 343 -44.11 -19.69 34.84
CA ASN A 343 -45.01 -19.13 33.80
C ASN A 343 -45.58 -17.78 34.35
N GLN A 344 -46.47 -17.10 33.61
CA GLN A 344 -47.25 -15.90 34.05
C GLN A 344 -46.44 -14.59 34.17
N SER A 345 -47.02 -13.39 34.05
CA SER A 345 -48.25 -12.96 33.34
C SER A 345 -48.25 -11.44 33.10
N SER A 346 -49.18 -11.01 32.25
CA SER A 346 -49.67 -9.63 32.07
C SER A 346 -49.55 -8.66 33.24
N ASN A 347 -49.14 -7.41 32.96
CA ASN A 347 -50.14 -6.31 32.95
C ASN A 347 -49.71 -5.06 32.17
N ARG A 348 -50.72 -4.32 31.70
CA ARG A 348 -50.62 -3.06 30.95
C ARG A 348 -51.77 -2.14 31.39
N PRO A 349 -51.51 -0.89 31.78
CA PRO A 349 -52.55 0.14 31.82
C PRO A 349 -52.60 0.98 30.52
N GLN A 350 -53.77 1.56 30.25
CA GLN A 350 -54.00 2.62 29.25
C GLN A 350 -54.08 3.97 29.99
N ASN A 351 -53.43 5.02 29.51
CA ASN A 351 -54.00 6.13 28.70
C ASN A 351 -54.93 7.12 29.43
N GLN A 352 -54.50 8.39 29.44
CA GLN A 352 -55.28 9.66 29.40
C GLN A 352 -54.27 10.78 29.09
N ASN A 353 -54.45 11.67 28.10
CA ASN A 353 -55.30 12.88 28.09
C ASN A 353 -54.98 13.84 29.27
N ARG A 354 -54.78 15.16 29.13
CA ARG A 354 -54.92 16.18 28.04
C ARG A 354 -54.18 17.47 28.56
N PRO A 355 -54.25 18.70 27.98
CA PRO A 355 -54.50 19.17 26.60
C PRO A 355 -53.38 20.12 26.05
N GLU A 356 -53.57 20.63 24.84
CA GLU A 356 -52.82 21.81 24.32
C GLU A 356 -53.30 23.13 24.96
N LYS A 357 -52.53 24.22 24.79
CA LYS A 357 -53.05 25.60 24.73
C LYS A 357 -52.54 26.32 23.49
N LYS A 358 -53.40 27.15 22.88
CA LYS A 358 -53.12 28.05 21.75
C LYS A 358 -53.61 29.46 22.10
N GLU A 359 -52.84 30.46 21.75
CA GLU A 359 -53.20 31.87 21.51
C GLU A 359 -52.06 32.41 20.60
N THR A 360 -52.19 33.06 19.44
CA THR A 360 -53.12 34.08 18.88
C THR A 360 -53.04 35.43 19.59
N LYS A 361 -52.79 36.58 18.93
CA LYS A 361 -52.67 36.88 17.48
C LYS A 361 -51.88 38.20 17.24
N SER A 362 -51.67 38.54 15.95
CA SER A 362 -51.12 39.78 15.34
C SER A 362 -51.89 41.08 15.74
N PRO A 363 -51.55 42.34 15.31
CA PRO A 363 -50.74 42.70 14.12
C PRO A 363 -49.93 44.04 14.07
N ASP A 364 -49.35 44.30 12.89
CA ASP A 364 -49.12 45.59 12.18
C ASP A 364 -48.05 46.64 12.59
N SER A 365 -47.74 47.49 11.59
CA SER A 365 -46.79 48.63 11.52
C SER A 365 -45.28 48.31 11.56
N GLU A 366 -44.39 49.13 10.98
CA GLU A 366 -44.38 49.71 9.62
C GLU A 366 -42.92 50.05 9.22
N ARG A 367 -42.70 50.74 8.09
CA ARG A 367 -41.39 51.09 7.51
C ARG A 367 -40.51 51.96 8.42
N ALA A 368 -39.21 51.63 8.51
CA ALA A 368 -38.13 52.62 8.54
C ALA A 368 -36.77 52.02 8.09
N SER A 369 -36.07 52.77 7.23
CA SER A 369 -34.65 53.15 7.23
C SER A 369 -33.56 52.26 7.91
N GLU A 370 -32.31 52.18 7.41
CA GLU A 370 -31.71 52.78 6.20
C GLU A 370 -30.44 52.04 5.72
N LYS A 371 -29.81 52.59 4.66
CA LYS A 371 -28.52 52.12 4.12
C LYS A 371 -27.38 52.35 5.11
N ILE A 372 -26.42 51.43 5.17
CA ILE A 372 -24.99 51.80 5.08
C ILE A 372 -24.33 50.85 4.06
N LEU A 373 -23.72 51.43 3.03
CA LEU A 373 -22.69 50.78 2.22
C LEU A 373 -21.34 51.34 2.66
N ASN A 374 -20.35 50.46 2.82
CA ASN A 374 -18.97 50.59 2.30
C ASN A 374 -18.17 49.35 2.70
#